data_AF-A0A382LAF3-F1
#
_entry.id   AF-A0A382LAF3-F1
#
_cell.length_a   1.000
_cell.length_b   1.000
_cell.length_c   1.000
_cell.angle_alpha   90.00
_cell.angle_beta   90.00
_cell.angle_gamma   90.00
#
_symmetry.space_group_name_H-M   'P 1'
#
loop_
_entity.id
_entity.type
_entity.pdbx_description
1 polymer ?
#
loop_
_entity_poly.entity_id
_entity_poly.type
_entity_poly.pdbx_seq_one_letter_code
_entity_poly.pdbx_strand_id
1 'polypeptide(L)'
;VPVRLIAFFIGLLFTVNGWAEVTVSKDSQEDSIKGLSCLERNNNDGVEELWLINFQSEKVSHWDRMDVELKEYPITRVNQKTIAWTQISDVPPDISHVYVLDRETMRQSGTQVSIDSSGKPKIKARWFSECRMLSYTTLNAIIEKEAEENKK
;
A
#
# COMPACT_ATOMS: atom_id res chain seq x y z
N VAL A 1 31.36 -56.45 -46.02
CA VAL A 1 31.14 -55.70 -44.77
C VAL A 1 30.97 -54.22 -45.12
N PRO A 2 29.79 -53.66 -44.89
CA PRO A 2 29.69 -52.24 -44.56
C PRO A 2 28.89 -52.03 -43.26
N VAL A 3 29.43 -51.15 -42.42
CA VAL A 3 28.89 -50.71 -41.14
C VAL A 3 27.59 -49.91 -41.38
N ARG A 4 26.49 -50.31 -40.72
CA ARG A 4 25.23 -49.56 -40.70
C ARG A 4 25.30 -48.50 -39.60
N LEU A 5 25.40 -47.23 -39.99
CA LEU A 5 25.05 -46.10 -39.12
C LEU A 5 23.52 -46.09 -38.95
N ILE A 6 23.05 -46.22 -37.71
CA ILE A 6 21.64 -45.98 -37.35
C ILE A 6 21.54 -44.51 -36.94
N ALA A 7 20.99 -43.68 -37.83
CA ALA A 7 20.58 -42.33 -37.50
C ALA A 7 19.18 -42.39 -36.85
N PHE A 8 19.10 -42.07 -35.56
CA PHE A 8 17.83 -41.80 -34.88
C PHE A 8 17.33 -40.41 -35.27
N PHE A 9 16.26 -40.35 -36.08
CA PHE A 9 15.50 -39.13 -36.29
C PHE A 9 14.58 -38.91 -35.08
N ILE A 10 14.99 -38.05 -34.15
CA ILE A 10 14.08 -37.48 -33.15
C ILE A 10 13.32 -36.36 -33.85
N GLY A 11 12.02 -36.59 -34.09
CA GLY A 11 11.14 -35.66 -34.75
C GLY A 11 11.03 -34.34 -34.00
N LEU A 12 11.34 -33.25 -34.71
CA LEU A 12 10.93 -31.90 -34.38
C LEU A 12 9.50 -31.73 -34.92
N LEU A 13 8.51 -31.62 -34.04
CA LEU A 13 7.18 -31.12 -34.40
C LEU A 13 6.99 -29.77 -33.70
N PHE A 14 7.13 -28.71 -34.49
CA PHE A 14 6.79 -27.35 -34.14
C PHE A 14 5.31 -27.27 -33.76
N THR A 15 5.01 -26.86 -32.52
CA THR A 15 3.67 -26.41 -32.14
C THR A 15 3.74 -24.98 -31.66
N VAL A 16 3.31 -24.09 -32.57
CA VAL A 16 2.69 -22.77 -32.40
C VAL A 16 3.23 -21.83 -31.31
N ASN A 17 3.75 -20.69 -31.81
CA ASN A 17 3.94 -19.45 -31.09
C ASN A 17 2.66 -19.03 -30.35
N GLY A 18 2.56 -19.37 -29.08
CA GLY A 18 1.64 -18.75 -28.14
C GLY A 18 2.37 -17.62 -27.42
N TRP A 19 2.62 -16.50 -28.08
CA TRP A 19 2.76 -15.24 -27.35
C TRP A 19 1.38 -14.94 -26.77
N ALA A 20 1.13 -15.43 -25.56
CA ALA A 20 0.09 -14.88 -24.73
C ALA A 20 0.55 -13.45 -24.39
N GLU A 21 0.14 -12.50 -25.21
CA GLU A 21 0.11 -11.10 -24.81
C GLU A 21 -0.83 -11.05 -23.61
N VAL A 22 -0.25 -11.03 -22.41
CA VAL A 22 -0.98 -10.79 -21.18
C VAL A 22 -1.47 -9.36 -21.27
N THR A 23 -2.64 -9.18 -21.84
CA THR A 23 -3.41 -7.96 -21.73
C THR A 23 -3.77 -7.82 -20.26
N VAL A 24 -2.96 -7.06 -19.52
CA VAL A 24 -3.34 -6.51 -18.22
C VAL A 24 -4.61 -5.70 -18.49
N SER A 25 -5.76 -6.33 -18.21
CA SER A 25 -7.06 -5.69 -18.29
C SER A 25 -7.02 -4.42 -17.45
N LYS A 26 -7.49 -3.29 -18.00
CA LYS A 26 -7.65 -2.04 -17.24
C LYS A 26 -8.39 -2.26 -15.90
N ASP A 27 -9.29 -3.24 -15.86
CA ASP A 27 -10.02 -3.66 -14.65
C ASP A 27 -9.12 -4.18 -13.52
N SER A 28 -7.97 -4.81 -13.82
CA SER A 28 -7.05 -5.30 -12.77
C SER A 28 -6.20 -4.19 -12.16
N GLN A 29 -6.12 -3.02 -12.81
CA GLN A 29 -5.36 -1.87 -12.31
C GLN A 29 -6.17 -1.12 -11.24
N GLU A 30 -7.49 -1.01 -11.38
CA GLU A 30 -8.40 -0.47 -10.35
C GLU A 30 -8.52 -1.39 -9.12
N ASP A 31 -8.22 -2.69 -9.27
CA ASP A 31 -8.10 -3.59 -8.13
C ASP A 31 -6.77 -3.47 -7.37
N SER A 32 -5.72 -3.00 -8.03
CA SER A 32 -4.40 -2.84 -7.41
C SER A 32 -4.25 -1.56 -6.59
N ILE A 33 -5.10 -0.56 -6.82
CA ILE A 33 -5.07 0.73 -6.11
C ILE A 33 -6.38 0.91 -5.36
N LYS A 34 -6.31 1.07 -4.04
CA LYS A 34 -7.48 1.26 -3.20
C LYS A 34 -7.28 2.45 -2.26
N GLY A 35 -8.36 3.15 -1.96
CA GLY A 35 -8.36 4.12 -0.87
C GLY A 35 -8.66 3.47 0.47
N LEU A 36 -8.25 4.12 1.55
CA LEU A 36 -8.55 3.74 2.91
C LEU A 36 -8.82 5.02 3.72
N SER A 37 -9.95 5.05 4.41
CA SER A 37 -10.31 6.10 5.35
C SER A 37 -10.31 5.49 6.75
N CYS A 38 -9.63 6.12 7.70
CA CYS A 38 -9.46 5.62 9.06
C CYS A 38 -9.81 6.70 10.07
N LEU A 39 -10.77 6.42 10.95
CA LEU A 39 -11.20 7.33 12.01
C LEU A 39 -10.80 6.77 13.38
N GLU A 40 -10.10 7.56 14.19
CA GLU A 40 -9.67 7.15 15.53
C GLU A 40 -10.90 6.88 16.43
N ARG A 41 -10.96 5.70 17.05
CA ARG A 41 -12.18 5.22 17.75
C ARG A 41 -12.57 6.05 18.98
N ASN A 42 -11.59 6.64 19.66
CA ASN A 42 -11.78 7.23 20.99
C ASN A 42 -11.72 8.76 20.98
N ASN A 43 -11.66 9.36 19.81
CA ASN A 43 -11.56 10.80 19.67
C ASN A 43 -12.70 11.27 18.77
N ASN A 44 -13.76 11.83 19.37
CA ASN A 44 -14.87 12.40 18.61
C ASN A 44 -14.44 13.60 17.74
N ASP A 45 -13.28 14.19 18.05
CA ASP A 45 -12.59 15.21 17.26
C ASP A 45 -11.41 14.60 16.48
N GLY A 46 -11.35 13.28 16.38
CA GLY A 46 -10.31 12.54 15.67
C GLY A 46 -10.32 12.89 14.19
N VAL A 47 -9.17 13.32 13.69
CA VAL A 47 -9.01 13.64 12.27
C VAL A 47 -9.06 12.33 11.47
N GLU A 48 -9.95 12.26 10.49
CA GLU A 48 -10.01 11.13 9.55
C GLU A 48 -8.70 11.07 8.74
N GLU A 49 -7.94 9.99 8.86
CA GLU A 49 -6.75 9.77 8.04
C GLU A 49 -7.14 9.16 6.70
N LEU A 50 -6.61 9.74 5.63
CA LEU A 50 -6.87 9.30 4.27
C LEU A 50 -5.59 8.72 3.66
N TRP A 51 -5.69 7.48 3.21
CA TRP A 51 -4.57 6.73 2.66
C TRP A 51 -4.91 6.19 1.28
N LEU A 52 -3.96 6.28 0.36
CA LEU A 52 -3.98 5.59 -0.93
C LEU A 52 -3.04 4.39 -0.86
N ILE A 53 -3.53 3.18 -1.08
CA ILE A 53 -2.73 1.95 -1.07
C ILE A 53 -2.55 1.47 -2.50
N ASN A 54 -1.30 1.37 -2.95
CA ASN A 54 -0.92 0.77 -4.22
C ASN A 54 -0.23 -0.57 -3.97
N PHE A 55 -0.97 -1.67 -4.20
CA PHE A 55 -0.47 -3.03 -4.01
C PHE A 55 0.55 -3.46 -5.07
N GLN A 56 0.54 -2.85 -6.25
CA GLN A 56 1.48 -3.17 -7.32
C GLN A 56 2.86 -2.58 -7.05
N SER A 57 2.91 -1.35 -6.54
CA SER A 57 4.16 -0.66 -6.22
C SER A 57 4.59 -0.81 -4.76
N GLU A 58 3.80 -1.55 -3.96
CA GLU A 58 3.99 -1.77 -2.52
C GLU A 58 4.20 -0.45 -1.74
N LYS A 59 3.39 0.55 -2.07
CA LYS A 59 3.45 1.89 -1.51
C LYS A 59 2.11 2.30 -0.92
N VAL A 60 2.17 3.13 0.11
CA VAL A 60 1.01 3.82 0.67
C VAL A 60 1.27 5.31 0.66
N SER A 61 0.28 6.11 0.28
CA SER A 61 0.37 7.57 0.31
C SER A 61 -0.62 8.12 1.32
N HIS A 62 -0.15 8.96 2.24
CA HIS A 62 -0.94 9.69 3.20
C HIS A 62 -1.36 11.05 2.63
N TRP A 63 -2.62 11.44 2.80
CA TRP A 63 -3.04 12.80 2.51
C TRP A 63 -2.58 13.75 3.61
N ASP A 64 -1.52 14.50 3.32
CA ASP A 64 -1.04 15.57 4.20
C ASP A 64 -1.84 16.84 3.94
N ARG A 65 -2.74 17.16 4.87
CA ARG A 65 -3.59 18.36 4.78
C ARG A 65 -2.82 19.67 4.93
N MET A 66 -1.64 19.65 5.57
CA MET A 66 -0.83 20.84 5.78
C MET A 66 -0.11 21.23 4.48
N ASP A 67 0.51 20.24 3.83
CA ASP A 67 1.25 20.44 2.59
C ASP A 67 0.36 20.29 1.34
N VAL A 68 -0.89 19.87 1.53
CA VAL A 68 -1.90 19.67 0.47
C VAL A 68 -1.37 18.71 -0.61
N GLU A 69 -0.76 17.61 -0.17
CA GLU A 69 -0.14 16.62 -1.04
C GLU A 69 -0.28 15.18 -0.50
N LEU A 70 -0.08 14.21 -1.39
CA LEU A 70 0.02 12.80 -1.04
C LEU A 70 1.49 12.43 -0.76
N LYS A 71 1.83 12.23 0.51
CA LYS A 71 3.17 11.80 0.93
C LYS A 71 3.28 10.28 0.92
N GLU A 72 4.28 9.76 0.23
CA GLU A 72 4.42 8.34 -0.03
C GLU A 72 5.37 7.63 0.95
N TYR A 73 5.00 6.42 1.36
CA TYR A 73 5.76 5.57 2.28
C TYR A 73 5.77 4.11 1.76
N PRO A 74 6.85 3.36 1.99
CA PRO A 74 6.91 1.95 1.62
C PRO A 74 6.03 1.10 2.54
N ILE A 75 5.35 0.11 1.96
CA ILE A 75 4.69 -0.95 2.71
C ILE A 75 5.77 -1.89 3.25
N THR A 76 5.81 -2.08 4.57
CA THR A 76 6.79 -2.96 5.23
C THR A 76 6.31 -4.41 5.29
N ARG A 77 5.00 -4.64 5.19
CA ARG A 77 4.41 -5.98 5.11
C ARG A 77 3.05 -5.95 4.43
N VAL A 78 2.82 -6.86 3.49
CA VAL A 78 1.50 -7.16 2.94
C VAL A 78 1.28 -8.68 2.93
N ASN A 79 0.16 -9.12 3.50
CA ASN A 79 -0.30 -10.50 3.38
C ASN A 79 -1.84 -10.53 3.41
N GLN A 80 -2.42 -11.73 3.42
CA GLN A 80 -3.88 -11.91 3.41
C GLN A 80 -4.60 -11.31 4.62
N LYS A 81 -3.92 -11.16 5.76
CA LYS A 81 -4.50 -10.65 7.02
C LYS A 81 -4.13 -9.21 7.34
N THR A 82 -2.91 -8.80 7.00
CA THR A 82 -2.35 -7.53 7.49
C THR A 82 -1.65 -6.73 6.40
N ILE A 83 -1.79 -5.41 6.47
CA ILE A 83 -0.95 -4.44 5.75
C ILE A 83 -0.25 -3.60 6.81
N ALA A 84 1.05 -3.40 6.70
CA ALA A 84 1.82 -2.55 7.62
C ALA A 84 2.74 -1.61 6.87
N TRP A 85 2.92 -0.40 7.40
CA TRP A 85 3.80 0.62 6.86
C TRP A 85 4.37 1.48 7.98
N THR A 86 5.37 2.30 7.64
CA THR A 86 6.00 3.23 8.58
C THR A 86 6.13 4.59 7.93
N GLN A 87 5.55 5.59 8.57
CA GLN A 87 5.72 7.00 8.24
C GLN A 87 6.82 7.55 9.13
N ILE A 88 7.95 7.93 8.52
CA ILE A 88 8.99 8.67 9.21
C ILE A 88 8.58 10.14 9.16
N SER A 89 8.52 10.80 10.32
CA SER A 89 8.18 12.22 10.36
C SER A 89 9.32 13.04 9.77
N ASP A 90 9.00 14.01 8.91
CA ASP A 90 10.02 14.95 8.40
C ASP A 90 10.56 15.82 9.55
N VAL A 91 9.69 16.14 10.53
CA VAL A 91 10.04 16.92 11.71
C VAL A 91 9.24 16.43 12.93
N PRO A 92 9.87 16.03 14.05
CA PRO A 92 11.29 15.74 14.21
C PRO A 92 11.62 14.33 13.64
N PRO A 93 12.80 14.14 13.04
CA PRO A 93 13.17 12.90 12.32
C PRO A 93 13.37 11.69 13.23
N ASP A 94 13.43 11.89 14.55
CA ASP A 94 13.52 10.81 15.53
C ASP A 94 12.17 10.16 15.82
N ILE A 95 11.07 10.70 15.29
CA ILE A 95 9.71 10.15 15.43
C ILE A 95 9.29 9.39 14.17
N SER A 96 8.78 8.18 14.36
CA SER A 96 8.14 7.38 13.34
C SER A 96 6.77 6.91 13.81
N HIS A 97 5.81 6.87 12.89
CA HIS A 97 4.49 6.31 13.12
C HIS A 97 4.40 4.97 12.39
N VAL A 98 4.16 3.90 13.13
CA VAL A 98 4.01 2.54 12.60
C VAL A 98 2.53 2.21 12.58
N TYR A 99 2.04 1.82 11.40
CA TYR A 99 0.65 1.47 11.19
C TYR A 99 0.52 0.01 10.83
N VAL A 100 -0.49 -0.65 11.38
CA VAL A 100 -0.87 -2.02 11.04
C VAL A 100 -2.38 -2.08 10.86
N LEU A 101 -2.83 -2.39 9.66
CA LEU A 101 -4.22 -2.61 9.30
C LEU A 101 -4.52 -4.11 9.29
N ASP A 102 -5.51 -4.53 10.06
CA ASP A 102 -6.15 -5.83 9.93
C ASP A 102 -7.20 -5.78 8.82
N ARG A 103 -7.03 -6.61 7.79
CA ARG A 103 -7.86 -6.60 6.56
C ARG A 103 -9.22 -7.23 6.74
N GLU A 104 -9.40 -8.06 7.76
CA GLU A 104 -10.66 -8.77 8.02
C GLU A 104 -11.59 -7.88 8.84
N THR A 105 -11.04 -7.27 9.88
CA THR A 105 -11.80 -6.42 10.81
C THR A 105 -11.81 -4.95 10.40
N MET A 106 -10.96 -4.56 9.45
CA MET A 106 -10.71 -3.17 9.07
C MET A 106 -10.29 -2.26 10.24
N ARG A 107 -9.68 -2.86 11.27
CA ARG A 107 -9.12 -2.13 12.40
C ARG A 107 -7.66 -1.81 12.14
N GLN A 108 -7.28 -0.55 12.26
CA GLN A 108 -5.88 -0.13 12.23
C GLN A 108 -5.39 0.16 13.65
N SER A 109 -4.16 -0.26 13.94
CA SER A 109 -3.41 0.25 15.08
C SER A 109 -2.31 1.18 14.61
N GLY A 110 -2.23 2.36 15.19
CA GLY A 110 -1.11 3.28 15.03
C GLY A 110 -0.23 3.29 16.27
N THR A 111 1.07 3.35 16.10
CA THR A 111 2.06 3.44 17.18
C THR A 111 3.09 4.49 16.87
N GLN A 112 3.20 5.49 17.74
CA GLN A 112 4.26 6.49 17.67
C GLN A 112 5.49 5.97 18.41
N VAL A 113 6.62 5.90 17.71
CA VAL A 113 7.90 5.45 18.22
C VAL A 113 8.90 6.59 18.09
N SER A 114 9.67 6.86 19.14
CA SER A 114 10.88 7.68 19.05
C SER A 114 12.13 6.84 19.24
N ILE A 115 13.27 7.33 18.79
CA ILE A 115 14.58 6.77 19.16
C ILE A 115 15.17 7.60 20.30
N ASP A 116 15.53 6.96 21.41
CA ASP A 116 16.20 7.66 22.52
C ASP A 116 17.68 7.92 22.24
N SER A 117 18.35 8.65 23.13
CA SER A 117 19.78 8.97 23.01
C SER A 117 20.70 7.75 23.03
N SER A 118 20.21 6.57 23.41
CA SER A 118 20.93 5.30 23.38
C SER A 118 20.64 4.47 22.12
N GLY A 119 19.86 5.00 21.18
CA GLY A 119 19.47 4.31 19.95
C GLY A 119 18.32 3.31 20.14
N LYS A 120 17.66 3.30 21.30
CA LYS A 120 16.58 2.34 21.59
C LYS A 120 15.22 2.92 21.21
N PRO A 121 14.33 2.11 20.61
CA PRO A 121 12.97 2.54 20.32
C PRO A 121 12.17 2.70 21.63
N LYS A 122 11.48 3.83 21.76
CA LYS A 122 10.55 4.13 22.85
C LYS A 122 9.18 4.41 22.28
N ILE A 123 8.17 3.68 22.76
CA ILE A 123 6.77 3.93 22.40
C ILE A 123 6.30 5.19 23.13
N LYS A 124 5.79 6.15 22.36
CA LYS A 124 5.28 7.43 22.86
C LYS A 124 3.76 7.42 23.01
N ALA A 125 3.08 6.88 22.00
CA ALA A 125 1.63 6.80 21.96
C ALA A 125 1.18 5.58 21.15
N ARG A 126 -0.06 5.15 21.39
CA ARG A 126 -0.77 4.12 20.62
C ARG A 126 -2.23 4.51 20.48
N TRP A 127 -2.80 4.25 19.32
CA TRP A 127 -4.21 4.48 19.04
C TRP A 127 -4.77 3.37 18.17
N PHE A 128 -6.10 3.32 18.10
CA PHE A 128 -6.83 2.41 17.23
C PHE A 128 -7.83 3.20 16.41
N SER A 129 -7.87 2.90 15.12
CA SER A 129 -8.79 3.50 14.18
C SER A 129 -9.69 2.42 13.58
N GLU A 130 -10.94 2.80 13.35
CA GLU A 130 -11.88 2.04 12.54
C GLU A 130 -11.76 2.54 11.10
N CYS A 131 -11.50 1.62 10.17
CA CYS A 131 -11.24 1.97 8.79
C CYS A 131 -12.29 1.40 7.84
N ARG A 132 -12.32 1.97 6.64
CA ARG A 132 -13.09 1.47 5.51
C ARG A 132 -12.28 1.58 4.23
N MET A 133 -12.39 0.57 3.38
CA MET A 133 -11.84 0.64 2.03
C MET A 133 -12.72 1.55 1.18
N LEU A 134 -12.08 2.37 0.36
CA LEU A 134 -12.70 3.24 -0.63
C LEU A 134 -12.24 2.82 -2.03
N SER A 135 -13.06 3.06 -3.05
CA SER A 135 -12.53 3.06 -4.41
C SER A 135 -11.53 4.21 -4.58
N TYR A 136 -10.64 4.08 -5.56
CA TYR A 136 -9.72 5.15 -5.94
C TYR A 136 -10.48 6.45 -6.25
N THR A 137 -11.57 6.35 -7.02
CA THR A 137 -12.40 7.50 -7.43
C THR A 137 -13.05 8.20 -6.25
N THR A 138 -13.55 7.46 -5.25
CA THR A 138 -14.15 8.05 -4.05
C THR A 138 -13.11 8.76 -3.19
N LEU A 139 -11.94 8.16 -2.97
CA LEU A 139 -10.87 8.81 -2.22
C LEU A 139 -10.41 10.10 -2.92
N ASN A 140 -10.18 10.04 -4.24
CA ASN A 140 -9.69 11.18 -5.00
C ASN A 140 -10.69 12.36 -4.94
N ALA A 141 -11.99 12.08 -5.05
CA ALA A 141 -13.02 13.12 -4.92
C ALA A 141 -13.04 13.77 -3.52
N ILE A 142 -12.75 13.01 -2.45
CA ILE A 142 -12.63 13.57 -1.09
C ILE A 142 -11.41 14.49 -1.01
N ILE A 143 -10.25 14.02 -1.48
CA ILE A 143 -8.99 14.79 -1.46
C ILE A 143 -9.13 16.08 -2.28
N GLU A 144 -9.69 16.01 -3.49
CA GLU A 144 -9.90 17.19 -4.34
C GLU A 144 -10.77 18.23 -3.65
N LYS A 145 -11.86 17.80 -3.00
CA LYS A 145 -12.73 18.68 -2.23
C LYS A 145 -12.00 19.32 -1.06
N GLU A 146 -11.28 18.55 -0.25
CA GLU A 146 -10.50 19.09 0.88
C GLU A 146 -9.42 20.08 0.40
N ALA A 147 -8.75 19.78 -0.71
CA ALA A 147 -7.74 20.64 -1.32
C ALA A 147 -8.30 21.97 -1.85
N GLU A 148 -9.55 21.99 -2.34
CA GLU A 148 -10.26 23.20 -2.73
C GLU A 148 -10.69 24.04 -1.52
N GLU A 149 -11.13 23.40 -0.45
CA GLU A 149 -11.52 24.07 0.80
C GLU A 149 -10.31 24.74 1.49
N ASN A 150 -9.14 24.10 1.49
CA ASN A 150 -7.90 24.66 2.04
C ASN A 150 -7.35 25.88 1.27
N LYS A 151 -7.84 26.17 0.06
CA LYS A 151 -7.43 27.35 -0.73
C LYS A 151 -8.26 28.61 -0.42
N LYS A 152 -9.34 28.49 0.33
CA LYS A 152 -10.25 29.60 0.69
C LYS A 152 -9.89 30.20 2.04
#